data_AF-A0A1C7P2P1-F1
#
_entry.id   AF-A0A1C7P2P1-F1
#
_cell.length_a   1.000
_cell.length_b   1.000
_cell.length_c   1.000
_cell.angle_alpha   90.00
_cell.angle_beta   90.00
_cell.angle_gamma   90.00
#
_symmetry.space_group_name_H-M   'P 1'
#
loop_
_entity.id
_entity.type
_entity.pdbx_description
1 polymer ?
#
loop_
_entity_poly.entity_id
_entity_poly.type
_entity_poly.pdbx_seq_one_letter_code
_entity_poly.pdbx_strand_id
1 'polypeptide(L)'
;MLVTGIRNFICVTLAGAGLAMTAPAVAAPKQCAIGGWSTATSADGLPVRGGPSTDALIVGRLPPFVPYEGGLHFGRGPEFEILEADNGWFRIANVGVPKIEDGDVVETVPLDVAGWISGEAIFFVIQSTKGFAEPDNRSPVVFTADDWYGPRDWLRVADCSGEWVEIAYGKPEQEKRAWFRGVCPIQETTCDGVGGDN
;
A
#
# COMPACT_ATOMS: atom_id res chain seq x y z
N MET A 1 -2.45 -89.95 5.35
CA MET A 1 -2.73 -89.50 6.73
C MET A 1 -2.49 -87.99 6.76
N LEU A 2 -3.54 -87.26 7.13
CA LEU A 2 -3.68 -85.83 7.50
C LEU A 2 -3.23 -84.67 6.57
N VAL A 3 -4.28 -83.93 6.20
CA VAL A 3 -4.45 -82.56 5.69
C VAL A 3 -4.01 -81.49 6.71
N THR A 4 -3.42 -80.38 6.24
CA THR A 4 -3.53 -79.00 6.81
C THR A 4 -2.77 -78.03 5.88
N GLY A 5 -3.20 -76.81 5.51
CA GLY A 5 -4.39 -76.00 5.76
C GLY A 5 -4.11 -74.60 5.17
N ILE A 6 -4.97 -74.11 4.27
CA ILE A 6 -4.87 -72.84 3.55
C ILE A 6 -5.31 -71.68 4.46
N ARG A 7 -4.60 -70.53 4.42
CA ARG A 7 -5.11 -69.25 4.92
C ARG A 7 -4.83 -68.12 3.91
N ASN A 8 -5.85 -67.85 3.08
CA ASN A 8 -5.96 -66.63 2.28
C ASN A 8 -6.26 -65.43 3.21
N PHE A 9 -5.42 -64.41 3.17
CA PHE A 9 -5.76 -63.07 3.65
C PHE A 9 -6.14 -62.21 2.44
N ILE A 10 -7.42 -61.90 2.31
CA ILE A 10 -7.92 -60.91 1.34
C ILE A 10 -7.73 -59.53 1.98
N CYS A 11 -6.82 -58.73 1.42
CA CYS A 11 -6.68 -57.32 1.77
C CYS A 11 -7.63 -56.51 0.89
N VAL A 12 -8.74 -56.04 1.47
CA VAL A 12 -9.66 -55.11 0.79
C VAL A 12 -9.13 -53.70 0.96
N THR A 13 -8.55 -53.14 -0.09
CA THR A 13 -8.18 -51.72 -0.16
C THR A 13 -9.42 -50.87 -0.44
N LEU A 14 -9.87 -50.11 0.55
CA LEU A 14 -10.83 -49.02 0.37
C LEU A 14 -10.14 -47.85 -0.33
N ALA A 15 -10.53 -47.57 -1.58
CA ALA A 15 -10.16 -46.35 -2.28
C ALA A 15 -11.06 -45.20 -1.79
N GLY A 16 -10.53 -44.34 -0.92
CA GLY A 16 -11.17 -43.08 -0.54
C GLY A 16 -10.96 -42.02 -1.61
N ALA A 17 -12.04 -41.59 -2.27
CA ALA A 17 -12.02 -40.43 -3.16
C ALA A 17 -11.93 -39.15 -2.31
N GLY A 18 -10.72 -38.60 -2.17
CA GLY A 18 -10.52 -37.29 -1.56
C GLY A 18 -10.94 -36.17 -2.52
N LEU A 19 -11.98 -35.43 -2.15
CA LEU A 19 -12.31 -34.15 -2.77
C LEU A 19 -11.16 -33.17 -2.50
N ALA A 20 -10.39 -32.85 -3.53
CA ALA A 20 -9.40 -31.78 -3.47
C ALA A 20 -10.14 -30.44 -3.36
N MET A 21 -10.11 -29.83 -2.17
CA MET A 21 -10.49 -28.43 -2.01
C MET A 21 -9.42 -27.57 -2.67
N THR A 22 -9.74 -26.96 -3.82
CA THR A 22 -8.96 -25.86 -4.37
C THR A 22 -9.05 -24.68 -3.42
N ALA A 23 -7.99 -24.43 -2.65
CA ALA A 23 -7.83 -23.19 -1.92
C ALA A 23 -7.84 -22.01 -2.92
N PRO A 24 -8.50 -20.88 -2.61
CA PRO A 24 -8.44 -19.71 -3.47
C PRO A 24 -6.98 -19.31 -3.65
N ALA A 25 -6.56 -19.08 -4.90
CA ALA A 25 -5.24 -18.56 -5.19
C ALA A 25 -5.10 -17.21 -4.51
N VAL A 26 -4.19 -17.10 -3.54
CA VAL A 26 -3.78 -15.82 -2.99
C VAL A 26 -3.13 -15.07 -4.15
N ALA A 27 -3.73 -13.97 -4.59
CA ALA A 27 -3.13 -13.13 -5.62
C ALA A 27 -1.73 -12.73 -5.15
N ALA A 28 -0.73 -12.85 -6.03
CA ALA A 28 0.62 -12.43 -5.67
C ALA A 28 0.61 -10.93 -5.31
N PRO A 29 1.39 -10.52 -4.29
CA PRO A 29 1.48 -9.11 -3.91
C PRO A 29 1.93 -8.29 -5.12
N LYS A 30 1.23 -7.17 -5.36
CA LYS A 30 1.57 -6.28 -6.47
C LYS A 30 2.80 -5.48 -6.09
N GLN A 31 3.78 -5.44 -7.00
CA GLN A 31 5.01 -4.69 -6.78
C GLN A 31 4.80 -3.23 -7.13
N CYS A 32 5.36 -2.35 -6.32
CA CYS A 32 5.22 -0.91 -6.42
C CYS A 32 6.61 -0.26 -6.46
N ALA A 33 6.68 0.90 -7.09
CA ALA A 33 7.88 1.70 -7.26
C ALA A 33 7.50 3.18 -7.09
N ILE A 34 6.86 3.49 -5.95
CA ILE A 34 6.42 4.83 -5.57
C ILE A 34 6.87 5.12 -4.15
N GLY A 35 6.89 6.38 -3.76
CA GLY A 35 7.10 6.80 -2.37
C GLY A 35 5.89 7.51 -1.80
N GLY A 36 6.01 7.91 -0.54
CA GLY A 36 5.04 8.78 0.11
C GLY A 36 5.50 9.15 1.51
N TRP A 37 4.64 9.87 2.21
CA TRP A 37 4.84 10.21 3.61
C TRP A 37 3.60 9.92 4.44
N SER A 38 3.80 9.82 5.75
CA SER A 38 2.72 9.64 6.71
C SER A 38 2.18 10.99 7.18
N THR A 39 0.86 11.13 7.24
CA THR A 39 0.18 12.25 7.93
C THR A 39 -0.47 11.84 9.24
N ALA A 40 -0.10 10.68 9.80
CA ALA A 40 -0.67 10.19 11.05
C ALA A 40 -0.28 11.10 12.23
N THR A 41 -1.26 11.61 12.97
CA THR A 41 -1.05 12.59 14.06
C THR A 41 -1.17 11.99 15.46
N SER A 42 -1.45 10.68 15.59
CA SER A 42 -1.59 10.03 16.89
C SER A 42 -0.29 10.12 17.69
N ALA A 43 -0.37 10.53 18.96
CA ALA A 43 0.79 10.70 19.82
C ALA A 43 1.67 9.45 19.93
N ASP A 44 1.07 8.25 19.87
CA ASP A 44 1.78 6.97 19.89
C ASP A 44 2.46 6.61 18.55
N GLY A 45 2.37 7.47 17.54
CA GLY A 45 2.85 7.20 16.19
C GLY A 45 2.01 6.19 15.41
N LEU A 46 2.30 6.03 14.12
CA LEU A 46 1.62 5.08 13.24
C LEU A 46 2.19 3.67 13.45
N PRO A 47 1.38 2.64 13.76
CA PRO A 47 1.86 1.27 13.86
C PRO A 47 2.30 0.72 12.51
N VAL A 48 3.51 0.15 12.47
CA VAL A 48 4.03 -0.64 11.35
C VAL A 48 3.92 -2.11 11.71
N ARG A 49 3.30 -2.89 10.83
CA ARG A 49 2.90 -4.28 11.12
C ARG A 49 3.72 -5.30 10.35
N GLY A 50 3.83 -6.51 10.90
CA GLY A 50 4.52 -7.63 10.25
C GLY A 50 3.78 -8.22 9.05
N GLY A 51 2.52 -7.84 8.82
CA GLY A 51 1.70 -8.31 7.71
C GLY A 51 0.55 -7.35 7.37
N PRO A 52 -0.13 -7.56 6.22
CA PRO A 52 -1.16 -6.66 5.68
C PRO A 52 -2.52 -6.83 6.39
N SER A 53 -2.55 -6.63 7.70
CA SER A 53 -3.77 -6.76 8.50
C SER A 53 -3.68 -6.04 9.83
N THR A 54 -4.83 -5.59 10.36
CA THR A 54 -4.96 -5.06 11.73
C THR A 54 -4.61 -6.08 12.81
N ASP A 55 -4.67 -7.37 12.49
CA ASP A 55 -4.39 -8.46 13.43
C ASP A 55 -2.91 -8.86 13.45
N ALA A 56 -2.13 -8.39 12.46
CA ALA A 56 -0.70 -8.65 12.41
C ALA A 56 0.02 -7.90 13.54
N LEU A 57 1.05 -8.55 14.12
CA LEU A 57 1.88 -7.96 15.17
C LEU A 57 2.48 -6.62 14.72
N ILE A 58 2.51 -5.66 15.64
CA ILE A 58 3.23 -4.41 15.44
C ILE A 58 4.73 -4.70 15.59
N VAL A 59 5.49 -4.43 14.53
CA VAL A 59 6.95 -4.65 14.46
C VAL A 59 7.74 -3.36 14.60
N GLY A 60 7.09 -2.21 14.51
CA GLY A 60 7.68 -0.89 14.71
C GLY A 60 6.62 0.20 14.68
N ARG A 61 7.06 1.46 14.79
CA ARG A 61 6.18 2.63 14.72
C ARG A 61 6.87 3.76 13.97
N LEU A 62 6.12 4.44 13.12
CA LEU A 62 6.53 5.72 12.55
C LEU A 62 6.20 6.84 13.53
N PRO A 63 7.09 7.81 13.77
CA PRO A 63 6.75 8.95 14.62
C PRO A 63 5.59 9.76 14.01
N PRO A 64 4.84 10.51 14.84
CA PRO A 64 3.72 11.31 14.36
C PRO A 64 4.17 12.42 13.41
N PHE A 65 3.26 12.78 12.52
CA PHE A 65 3.35 13.98 11.71
C PHE A 65 3.39 15.23 12.60
N VAL A 66 4.37 16.11 12.34
CA VAL A 66 4.55 17.38 13.04
C VAL A 66 3.97 18.49 12.16
N PRO A 67 2.84 19.11 12.55
CA PRO A 67 2.26 20.22 11.80
C PRO A 67 3.08 21.51 11.98
N TYR A 68 3.07 22.34 10.93
CA TYR A 68 3.51 23.73 10.89
C TYR A 68 2.31 24.69 10.97
N GLU A 69 2.60 25.98 11.08
CA GLU A 69 1.57 27.02 10.92
C GLU A 69 0.92 26.89 9.52
N GLY A 70 -0.40 26.69 9.49
CA GLY A 70 -1.15 26.39 8.26
C GLY A 70 -2.09 25.19 8.37
N GLY A 71 -1.87 24.31 9.35
CA GLY A 71 -2.78 23.21 9.72
C GLY A 71 -2.35 21.83 9.26
N LEU A 72 -3.27 20.85 9.36
CA LEU A 72 -3.04 19.48 8.90
C LEU A 72 -2.68 19.51 7.40
N HIS A 73 -1.65 18.75 6.99
CA HIS A 73 -1.03 18.75 5.66
C HIS A 73 0.04 19.83 5.40
N PHE A 74 0.15 20.86 6.24
CA PHE A 74 1.30 21.78 6.25
C PHE A 74 2.23 21.37 7.37
N GLY A 75 3.08 20.37 7.15
CA GLY A 75 3.92 19.78 8.20
C GLY A 75 4.88 18.76 7.62
N ARG A 76 5.52 17.98 8.50
CA ARG A 76 6.40 16.88 8.09
C ARG A 76 6.08 15.61 8.85
N GLY A 77 5.98 14.53 8.11
CA GLY A 77 5.97 13.18 8.65
C GLY A 77 7.13 12.35 8.09
N PRO A 78 7.26 11.11 8.57
CA PRO A 78 8.17 10.14 7.99
C PRO A 78 7.87 9.89 6.52
N GLU A 79 8.93 9.90 5.71
CA GLU A 79 8.93 9.56 4.29
C GLU A 79 9.37 8.11 4.11
N PHE A 80 8.89 7.46 3.06
CA PHE A 80 9.17 6.05 2.81
C PHE A 80 8.97 5.65 1.35
N GLU A 81 9.61 4.55 0.98
CA GLU A 81 9.31 3.84 -0.26
C GLU A 81 8.18 2.84 -0.03
N ILE A 82 7.33 2.66 -1.04
CA ILE A 82 6.24 1.70 -1.07
C ILE A 82 6.60 0.61 -2.08
N LEU A 83 6.77 -0.61 -1.58
CA LEU A 83 7.31 -1.73 -2.36
C LEU A 83 6.23 -2.70 -2.82
N GLU A 84 5.19 -2.89 -2.01
CA GLU A 84 4.15 -3.88 -2.27
C GLU A 84 2.79 -3.40 -1.76
N ALA A 85 1.72 -3.82 -2.43
CA ALA A 85 0.34 -3.68 -1.96
C ALA A 85 -0.35 -5.04 -1.80
N ASP A 86 -1.13 -5.16 -0.73
CA ASP A 86 -2.03 -6.28 -0.49
C ASP A 86 -3.27 -5.77 0.27
N ASN A 87 -4.44 -5.84 -0.39
CA ASN A 87 -5.74 -5.53 0.20
C ASN A 87 -5.81 -4.21 0.99
N GLY A 88 -5.29 -3.11 0.42
CA GLY A 88 -5.27 -1.78 1.04
C GLY A 88 -4.17 -1.58 2.10
N TRP A 89 -3.28 -2.56 2.28
CA TRP A 89 -2.06 -2.44 3.05
C TRP A 89 -0.85 -2.34 2.15
N PHE A 90 0.15 -1.62 2.61
CA PHE A 90 1.33 -1.30 1.83
C PHE A 90 2.60 -1.62 2.60
N ARG A 91 3.50 -2.38 1.98
CA ARG A 91 4.82 -2.68 2.54
C ARG A 91 5.74 -1.50 2.28
N ILE A 92 6.23 -0.90 3.35
CA ILE A 92 7.15 0.23 3.33
C ILE A 92 8.56 -0.17 3.72
N ALA A 93 9.53 0.55 3.17
CA ALA A 93 10.95 0.44 3.48
C ALA A 93 11.63 1.80 3.34
N ASN A 94 12.94 1.85 3.63
CA ASN A 94 13.78 3.03 3.47
C ASN A 94 13.19 4.27 4.14
N VAL A 95 12.68 4.07 5.36
CA VAL A 95 11.96 5.10 6.10
C VAL A 95 12.94 6.16 6.60
N GLY A 96 12.60 7.43 6.39
CA GLY A 96 13.38 8.57 6.84
C GLY A 96 12.51 9.67 7.46
N VAL A 97 13.07 10.42 8.40
CA VAL A 97 12.44 11.62 8.96
C VAL A 97 13.23 12.83 8.51
N PRO A 98 12.64 13.76 7.75
CA PRO A 98 13.33 14.99 7.37
C PRO A 98 13.55 15.87 8.60
N LYS A 99 14.82 16.22 8.84
CA LYS A 99 15.25 17.22 9.81
C LYS A 99 15.29 18.57 9.11
N ILE A 100 14.60 19.54 9.70
CA ILE A 100 14.46 20.88 9.15
C ILE A 100 15.25 21.88 9.97
N GLU A 101 16.00 22.75 9.29
CA GLU A 101 16.62 23.93 9.86
C GLU A 101 16.31 25.11 8.92
N ASP A 102 15.90 26.25 9.49
CA ASP A 102 15.54 27.47 8.74
C ASP A 102 14.53 27.31 7.58
N GLY A 103 13.70 26.25 7.63
CA GLY A 103 12.67 25.97 6.62
C GLY A 103 13.10 24.97 5.53
N ASP A 104 14.37 24.59 5.51
CA ASP A 104 14.94 23.66 4.53
C ASP A 104 15.21 22.28 5.15
N VAL A 105 15.11 21.22 4.34
CA VAL A 105 15.55 19.88 4.73
C VAL A 105 17.08 19.87 4.74
N VAL A 106 17.67 19.76 5.92
CA VAL A 106 19.14 19.70 6.07
C VAL A 106 19.67 18.27 6.14
N GLU A 107 18.82 17.33 6.54
CA GLU A 107 19.19 15.92 6.71
C GLU A 107 17.92 15.07 6.70
N THR A 108 17.98 13.86 6.16
CA THR A 108 16.94 12.84 6.37
C THR A 108 17.49 11.78 7.31
N VAL A 109 16.95 11.70 8.52
CA VAL A 109 17.38 10.75 9.54
C VAL A 109 16.75 9.38 9.25
N PRO A 110 17.54 8.35 8.90
CA PRO A 110 16.99 7.03 8.61
C PRO A 110 16.42 6.38 9.88
N LEU A 111 15.29 5.69 9.73
CA LEU A 111 14.68 4.87 10.76
C LEU A 111 14.79 3.40 10.37
N ASP A 112 15.27 2.56 11.29
CA ASP A 112 15.30 1.10 11.13
C ASP A 112 13.90 0.51 11.38
N VAL A 113 12.98 0.81 10.47
CA VAL A 113 11.61 0.33 10.50
C VAL A 113 11.14 0.00 9.08
N ALA A 114 10.56 -1.18 8.92
CA ALA A 114 9.95 -1.65 7.68
C ALA A 114 8.78 -2.57 8.02
N GLY A 115 7.82 -2.68 7.12
CA GLY A 115 6.63 -3.51 7.33
C GLY A 115 5.40 -2.90 6.68
N TRP A 116 4.22 -3.23 7.17
CA TRP A 116 2.96 -2.90 6.54
C TRP A 116 2.21 -1.78 7.26
N ILE A 117 1.69 -0.82 6.49
CA ILE A 117 0.82 0.26 6.96
C ILE A 117 -0.48 0.29 6.15
N SER A 118 -1.53 0.89 6.70
CA SER A 118 -2.79 1.12 5.99
C SER A 118 -2.62 2.20 4.92
N GLY A 119 -3.26 2.04 3.76
CA GLY A 119 -3.33 3.05 2.71
C GLY A 119 -4.00 4.37 3.13
N GLU A 120 -4.75 4.38 4.23
CA GLU A 120 -5.31 5.60 4.85
C GLU A 120 -4.23 6.50 5.46
N ALA A 121 -3.07 5.93 5.80
CA ALA A 121 -1.98 6.67 6.40
C ALA A 121 -0.97 7.20 5.37
N ILE A 122 -1.19 6.96 4.08
CA ILE A 122 -0.25 7.29 3.00
C ILE A 122 -0.68 8.58 2.32
N PHE A 123 0.30 9.44 2.12
CA PHE A 123 0.15 10.73 1.49
C PHE A 123 1.21 10.91 0.41
N PHE A 124 0.80 11.55 -0.68
CA PHE A 124 1.66 12.10 -1.74
C PHE A 124 0.82 13.08 -2.55
N VAL A 125 1.45 13.80 -3.48
CA VAL A 125 0.76 14.63 -4.47
C VAL A 125 0.76 13.90 -5.81
N ILE A 126 -0.34 13.99 -6.57
CA ILE A 126 -0.43 13.45 -7.93
C ILE A 126 -0.33 14.61 -8.93
N GLN A 127 0.76 14.63 -9.69
CA GLN A 127 1.03 15.60 -10.76
C GLN A 127 0.34 15.18 -12.06
N SER A 128 -0.94 14.86 -11.97
CA SER A 128 -1.75 14.37 -13.09
C SER A 128 -3.17 14.87 -12.93
N THR A 129 -3.78 15.25 -14.04
CA THR A 129 -5.17 15.71 -14.11
C THR A 129 -6.12 14.59 -14.50
N LYS A 130 -5.61 13.40 -14.82
CA LYS A 130 -6.37 12.27 -15.36
C LYS A 130 -6.15 11.02 -14.52
N GLY A 131 -7.25 10.37 -14.16
CA GLY A 131 -7.23 9.03 -13.61
C GLY A 131 -7.80 8.01 -14.59
N PHE A 132 -7.20 6.84 -14.62
CA PHE A 132 -7.41 5.78 -15.60
C PHE A 132 -8.14 4.57 -15.00
N ALA A 133 -8.84 3.80 -15.82
CA ALA A 133 -9.56 2.62 -15.35
C ALA A 133 -8.63 1.48 -14.95
N GLU A 134 -7.44 1.41 -15.56
CA GLU A 134 -6.39 0.43 -15.32
C GLU A 134 -5.03 1.14 -15.21
N PRO A 135 -3.97 0.50 -14.66
CA PRO A 135 -2.61 1.04 -14.66
C PRO A 135 -1.95 1.02 -16.06
N ASP A 136 -2.64 1.60 -17.04
CA ASP A 136 -2.25 1.75 -18.45
C ASP A 136 -2.82 3.08 -18.95
N ASN A 137 -1.96 3.94 -19.51
CA ASN A 137 -2.32 5.26 -20.05
C ASN A 137 -3.21 5.18 -21.30
N ARG A 138 -3.33 3.98 -21.90
CA ARG A 138 -4.27 3.71 -23.01
C ARG A 138 -5.63 3.24 -22.53
N SER A 139 -5.80 2.96 -21.24
CA SER A 139 -7.10 2.60 -20.67
C SER A 139 -8.03 3.83 -20.60
N PRO A 140 -9.35 3.63 -20.46
CA PRO A 140 -10.28 4.75 -20.38
C PRO A 140 -9.97 5.72 -19.24
N VAL A 141 -10.08 7.02 -19.49
CA VAL A 141 -10.06 8.05 -18.44
C VAL A 141 -11.39 8.02 -17.71
N VAL A 142 -11.34 7.81 -16.40
CA VAL A 142 -12.51 7.70 -15.49
C VAL A 142 -12.55 8.80 -14.44
N PHE A 143 -11.50 9.61 -14.37
CA PHE A 143 -11.39 10.76 -13.50
C PHE A 143 -10.70 11.92 -14.24
N THR A 144 -11.18 13.14 -14.00
CA THR A 144 -10.55 14.37 -14.47
C THR A 144 -10.59 15.41 -13.36
N ALA A 145 -9.51 16.16 -13.18
CA ALA A 145 -9.43 17.32 -12.31
C ALA A 145 -8.95 18.56 -13.07
N ASP A 146 -9.27 19.74 -12.55
CA ASP A 146 -8.83 21.01 -13.14
C ASP A 146 -7.37 21.34 -12.79
N ASP A 147 -6.81 20.69 -11.74
CA ASP A 147 -5.45 20.87 -11.24
C ASP A 147 -4.92 19.56 -10.61
N TRP A 148 -3.72 19.58 -10.04
CA TRP A 148 -3.11 18.47 -9.32
C TRP A 148 -4.05 17.91 -8.25
N TYR A 149 -4.06 16.58 -8.18
CA TYR A 149 -4.96 15.83 -7.32
C TYR A 149 -4.24 15.42 -6.03
N GLY A 150 -4.88 15.64 -4.88
CA GLY A 150 -4.25 15.43 -3.58
C GLY A 150 -5.18 14.85 -2.53
N PRO A 151 -4.67 14.61 -1.31
CA PRO A 151 -5.35 13.72 -0.37
C PRO A 151 -6.56 14.29 0.33
N ARG A 152 -6.79 15.61 0.25
CA ARG A 152 -8.08 16.19 0.65
C ARG A 152 -9.22 15.72 -0.25
N ASP A 153 -8.89 15.24 -1.44
CA ASP A 153 -9.83 14.89 -2.49
C ASP A 153 -10.04 13.38 -2.61
N TRP A 154 -9.35 12.57 -1.78
CA TRP A 154 -9.46 11.10 -1.76
C TRP A 154 -9.66 10.50 -0.38
N LEU A 155 -10.14 9.26 -0.35
CA LEU A 155 -10.40 8.48 0.85
C LEU A 155 -9.14 7.75 1.34
N ARG A 156 -8.41 7.10 0.42
CA ARG A 156 -7.17 6.35 0.71
C ARG A 156 -6.43 5.95 -0.55
N VAL A 157 -5.18 5.57 -0.38
CA VAL A 157 -4.44 4.75 -1.34
C VAL A 157 -5.00 3.34 -1.29
N ALA A 158 -5.42 2.82 -2.44
CA ALA A 158 -6.20 1.59 -2.51
C ALA A 158 -5.39 0.40 -3.03
N ASP A 159 -4.48 0.66 -3.97
CA ASP A 159 -3.58 -0.34 -4.56
C ASP A 159 -2.39 0.34 -5.27
N CYS A 160 -1.39 -0.42 -5.73
CA CYS A 160 -0.34 0.08 -6.61
C CYS A 160 0.20 -1.00 -7.59
N SER A 161 0.85 -0.54 -8.66
CA SER A 161 1.43 -1.40 -9.71
C SER A 161 2.56 -0.67 -10.45
N GLY A 162 3.81 -0.99 -10.14
CA GLY A 162 4.96 -0.21 -10.59
C GLY A 162 4.84 1.23 -10.10
N GLU A 163 4.92 2.19 -11.01
CA GLU A 163 4.75 3.62 -10.71
C GLU A 163 3.29 4.07 -10.64
N TRP A 164 2.34 3.17 -10.89
CA TRP A 164 0.93 3.46 -10.82
C TRP A 164 0.39 3.31 -9.41
N VAL A 165 -0.56 4.16 -9.06
CA VAL A 165 -1.29 4.10 -7.80
C VAL A 165 -2.79 4.16 -8.04
N GLU A 166 -3.54 3.27 -7.39
CA GLU A 166 -5.00 3.34 -7.39
C GLU A 166 -5.46 4.14 -6.18
N ILE A 167 -6.27 5.16 -6.44
CA ILE A 167 -6.83 6.02 -5.41
C ILE A 167 -8.32 5.74 -5.28
N ALA A 168 -8.76 5.48 -4.05
CA ALA A 168 -10.17 5.43 -3.71
C ALA A 168 -10.65 6.84 -3.34
N TYR A 169 -11.72 7.32 -3.94
CA TYR A 169 -12.21 8.70 -3.78
C TYR A 169 -13.74 8.80 -3.80
N GLY A 170 -14.24 10.01 -3.54
CA GLY A 170 -15.66 10.28 -3.39
C GLY A 170 -16.12 10.09 -1.95
N LYS A 171 -17.36 9.66 -1.75
CA LYS A 171 -17.89 9.35 -0.42
C LYS A 171 -17.69 7.86 -0.12
N PRO A 172 -17.48 7.44 1.13
CA PRO A 172 -17.30 6.03 1.47
C PRO A 172 -18.39 5.11 0.92
N GLU A 173 -19.66 5.55 0.92
CA GLU A 173 -20.81 4.80 0.39
C GLU A 173 -20.90 4.77 -1.15
N GLN A 174 -20.14 5.62 -1.84
CA GLN A 174 -20.11 5.77 -3.29
C GLN A 174 -18.66 5.82 -3.77
N GLU A 175 -17.80 5.01 -3.16
CA GLU A 175 -16.39 4.96 -3.47
C GLU A 175 -16.18 4.68 -4.96
N LYS A 176 -15.36 5.52 -5.57
CA LYS A 176 -14.85 5.33 -6.93
C LYS A 176 -13.35 5.09 -6.86
N ARG A 177 -12.81 4.53 -7.94
CA ARG A 177 -11.39 4.21 -8.07
C ARG A 177 -10.87 4.67 -9.42
N ALA A 178 -9.65 5.15 -9.40
CA ALA A 178 -8.91 5.50 -10.60
C ALA A 178 -7.41 5.29 -10.36
N TRP A 179 -6.71 4.89 -11.42
CA TRP A 179 -5.27 4.70 -11.47
C TRP A 179 -4.58 5.96 -11.94
N PHE A 180 -3.49 6.34 -11.28
CA PHE A 180 -2.74 7.56 -11.55
C PHE A 180 -1.24 7.26 -11.66
N ARG A 181 -0.52 8.15 -12.33
CA ARG A 181 0.96 8.27 -12.34
C ARG A 181 1.38 9.69 -12.00
N GLY A 182 2.68 9.94 -11.92
CA GLY A 182 3.22 11.26 -11.55
C GLY A 182 3.12 11.51 -10.04
N VAL A 183 3.33 10.45 -9.24
CA VAL A 183 3.41 10.56 -7.78
C VAL A 183 4.62 11.42 -7.43
N CYS A 184 4.38 12.48 -6.66
CA CYS A 184 5.39 13.27 -6.01
C CYS A 184 5.46 12.85 -4.53
N PRO A 185 6.49 12.09 -4.13
CA PRO A 185 6.58 11.50 -2.81
C PRO A 185 7.30 12.39 -1.78
N ILE A 186 7.80 13.55 -2.19
CA ILE A 186 8.56 14.47 -1.33
C ILE A 186 7.65 15.55 -0.74
N GLN A 187 7.94 15.96 0.50
CA GLN A 187 7.15 16.96 1.23
C GLN A 187 7.55 18.42 0.92
N GLU A 188 8.28 18.67 -0.17
CA GLU A 188 8.73 20.01 -0.56
C GLU A 188 7.67 20.77 -1.37
N THR A 189 7.89 22.08 -1.54
CA THR A 189 6.98 22.97 -2.29
C THR A 189 7.07 22.79 -3.80
N THR A 190 8.07 22.06 -4.31
CA THR A 190 8.29 21.85 -5.74
C THR A 190 8.48 20.38 -6.02
N CYS A 191 7.60 19.82 -6.83
CA CYS A 191 7.77 18.48 -7.39
C CYS A 191 8.56 18.57 -8.71
N ASP A 192 9.13 17.45 -9.14
CA ASP A 192 10.00 17.35 -10.32
C ASP A 192 9.30 17.65 -11.68
N GLY A 193 7.97 17.84 -11.68
CA GLY A 193 7.19 18.15 -12.87
C GLY A 193 7.00 16.94 -13.80
N VAL A 194 7.32 15.71 -13.36
CA VAL A 194 7.08 14.50 -14.14
C VAL A 194 5.58 14.22 -14.15
N GLY A 195 4.91 14.73 -15.18
CA GLY A 195 3.48 14.54 -15.39
C GLY A 195 3.11 13.08 -15.64
N GLY A 196 1.97 12.64 -15.08
CA GLY A 196 1.44 11.28 -15.24
C GLY A 196 0.50 11.06 -16.43
N ASP A 197 0.22 12.11 -17.21
CA ASP A 197 -0.88 12.14 -18.19
C ASP A 197 -0.54 11.55 -19.58
N ASN A 198 0.72 11.14 -19.79
CA ASN A 198 1.27 10.70 -21.08
C ASN A 198 1.16 9.20 -21.30
#